data_AF-A0A651GHP1-F1
#
_entry.id   AF-A0A651GHP1-F1
#
_cell.length_a   1.000
_cell.length_b   1.000
_cell.length_c   1.000
_cell.angle_alpha   90.00
_cell.angle_beta   90.00
_cell.angle_gamma   90.00
#
_symmetry.space_group_name_H-M   'P 1'
#
loop_
_entity.id
_entity.type
_entity.pdbx_description
1 polymer ?
#
loop_
_entity_poly.entity_id
_entity_poly.type
_entity_poly.pdbx_seq_one_letter_code
_entity_poly.pdbx_strand_id
1 'polypeptide(L)'
;MSTTSTGRGKLDQLLRTLRQGDLISLGAVTLVGAGRSAATAAAHADVGDDTLWSVTVDSEAGWYVVLSQDCDIVRDPDEEPCIVVCPLVYVSASRWQQLRSGPYSPRHFPFPDDKGLRPDDVRWPAASLLYISSVDKTALLHGSVRRLSPLTGPQRARFGRWVARRFGRSAHDDLVERDVLAAAGARIRSLSKSFGKADSPTDVMRLVAATEEWYVEATDRNVKLHAVLTESSANAAGLWDSKKGTWHEQRINHAIKQLRDDLAKRLPAGSGYALNVYATSLDVVPASQYVAAWSVWTLEGEDPLADE
;
A
#
# COMPACT_ATOMS: atom_id res chain seq x y z
N MET A 1 -44.09 -18.28 -9.24
CA MET A 1 -43.52 -17.09 -8.58
C MET A 1 -42.93 -17.47 -7.21
N SER A 2 -41.79 -18.18 -7.16
CA SER A 2 -41.16 -18.61 -5.88
C SER A 2 -39.63 -18.75 -5.96
N THR A 3 -38.98 -18.22 -7.00
CA THR A 3 -37.53 -18.38 -7.23
C THR A 3 -36.70 -17.19 -6.75
N THR A 4 -37.31 -16.01 -6.57
CA THR A 4 -36.61 -14.77 -6.18
C THR A 4 -36.19 -14.75 -4.70
N SER A 5 -36.97 -15.32 -3.78
CA SER A 5 -36.60 -15.33 -2.35
C SER A 5 -35.44 -16.28 -2.04
N THR A 6 -35.34 -17.40 -2.76
CA THR A 6 -34.26 -18.39 -2.58
C THR A 6 -32.92 -17.87 -3.10
N GLY A 7 -32.93 -17.12 -4.20
CA GLY A 7 -31.72 -16.50 -4.76
C GLY A 7 -31.13 -15.44 -3.84
N ARG A 8 -31.98 -14.54 -3.30
CA ARG A 8 -31.54 -13.47 -2.40
C ARG A 8 -31.02 -14.02 -1.07
N GLY A 9 -31.72 -14.96 -0.44
CA GLY A 9 -31.23 -15.58 0.80
C GLY A 9 -29.90 -16.32 0.64
N LYS A 10 -29.70 -17.01 -0.50
CA LYS A 10 -28.41 -17.65 -0.83
C LYS A 10 -27.31 -16.61 -1.04
N LEU A 11 -27.62 -15.51 -1.72
CA LEU A 11 -26.67 -14.42 -1.93
C LEU A 11 -26.25 -13.78 -0.60
N ASP A 12 -27.20 -13.46 0.27
CA ASP A 12 -26.91 -12.88 1.59
C ASP A 12 -26.00 -13.78 2.43
N GLN A 13 -26.24 -15.09 2.40
CA GLN A 13 -25.38 -16.06 3.07
C GLN A 13 -23.97 -16.07 2.46
N LEU A 14 -23.84 -16.01 1.13
CA LEU A 14 -22.55 -15.96 0.44
C LEU A 14 -21.78 -14.68 0.81
N LEU A 15 -22.41 -13.51 0.73
CA LEU A 15 -21.78 -12.22 1.05
C LEU A 15 -21.28 -12.17 2.49
N ARG A 16 -22.03 -12.75 3.44
CA ARG A 16 -21.60 -12.87 4.85
C ARG A 16 -20.37 -13.74 5.06
N THR A 17 -20.00 -14.58 4.09
CA THR A 17 -18.77 -15.40 4.15
C THR A 17 -17.60 -14.80 3.38
N LEU A 18 -17.88 -13.86 2.46
CA LEU A 18 -16.86 -13.20 1.65
C LEU A 18 -16.22 -12.05 2.45
N ARG A 19 -14.91 -11.86 2.29
CA ARG A 19 -14.13 -10.86 3.00
C ARG A 19 -13.19 -10.13 2.04
N GLN A 20 -12.75 -8.94 2.44
CA GLN A 20 -11.67 -8.25 1.74
C GLN A 20 -10.42 -9.14 1.65
N GLY A 21 -9.83 -9.23 0.46
CA GLY A 21 -8.66 -10.07 0.17
C GLY A 21 -8.96 -11.53 -0.12
N ASP A 22 -10.22 -11.96 -0.12
CA ASP A 22 -10.61 -13.24 -0.70
C ASP A 22 -10.42 -13.23 -2.23
N LEU A 23 -10.29 -14.42 -2.82
CA LEU A 23 -10.24 -14.62 -4.26
C LEU A 23 -11.57 -15.14 -4.78
N ILE A 24 -11.99 -14.65 -5.94
CA ILE A 24 -13.11 -15.18 -6.71
C ILE A 24 -12.63 -15.56 -8.11
N SER A 25 -13.10 -16.68 -8.67
CA SER A 25 -12.72 -17.11 -10.03
C SER A 25 -13.56 -16.44 -11.12
N LEU A 26 -14.08 -15.26 -10.81
CA LEU A 26 -14.94 -14.46 -11.66
C LEU A 26 -14.43 -13.03 -11.63
N GLY A 27 -14.16 -12.52 -12.81
CA GLY A 27 -13.83 -11.13 -13.03
C GLY A 27 -13.47 -10.94 -14.47
N ALA A 28 -13.59 -9.70 -14.89
CA ALA A 28 -13.22 -9.19 -16.19
C ALA A 28 -12.87 -7.74 -15.91
N VAL A 29 -11.61 -7.36 -16.11
CA VAL A 29 -11.28 -5.93 -16.03
C VAL A 29 -11.51 -5.33 -17.40
N THR A 30 -12.54 -4.48 -17.49
CA THR A 30 -12.79 -3.73 -18.72
C THR A 30 -11.96 -2.46 -18.70
N LEU A 31 -11.14 -2.26 -19.72
CA LEU A 31 -10.38 -1.04 -19.96
C LEU A 31 -11.04 -0.29 -21.11
N VAL A 32 -11.13 1.03 -20.98
CA VAL A 32 -11.58 1.92 -22.04
C VAL A 32 -10.45 2.88 -22.37
N GLY A 33 -10.21 3.11 -23.66
CA GLY A 33 -9.21 4.06 -24.10
C GLY A 33 -9.48 4.57 -25.51
N ALA A 34 -8.56 5.39 -26.00
CA ALA A 34 -8.59 5.97 -27.33
C ALA A 34 -7.21 5.79 -27.98
N GLY A 35 -7.19 5.51 -29.28
CA GLY A 35 -5.96 5.40 -30.04
C GLY A 35 -5.08 4.22 -29.61
N ARG A 36 -3.81 4.28 -30.03
CA ARG A 36 -2.81 3.24 -29.73
C ARG A 36 -2.33 3.36 -28.29
N SER A 37 -2.30 2.23 -27.59
CA SER A 37 -1.81 2.12 -26.22
C SER A 37 -1.13 0.77 -25.99
N ALA A 38 -0.54 0.58 -24.80
CA ALA A 38 -0.02 -0.72 -24.38
C ALA A 38 -1.10 -1.83 -24.43
N ALA A 39 -2.35 -1.50 -24.11
CA ALA A 39 -3.46 -2.48 -24.12
C ALA A 39 -3.82 -2.92 -25.54
N THR A 40 -3.91 -1.98 -26.50
CA THR A 40 -4.20 -2.32 -27.90
C THR A 40 -3.04 -3.05 -28.56
N ALA A 41 -1.80 -2.70 -28.20
CA ALA A 41 -0.60 -3.40 -28.65
C ALA A 41 -0.56 -4.85 -28.14
N ALA A 42 -0.86 -5.07 -26.86
CA ALA A 42 -0.94 -6.42 -26.27
C ALA A 42 -2.07 -7.26 -26.86
N ALA A 43 -3.18 -6.63 -27.26
CA ALA A 43 -4.28 -7.29 -27.96
C ALA A 43 -4.00 -7.53 -29.46
N HIS A 44 -2.84 -7.07 -29.97
CA HIS A 44 -2.54 -7.02 -31.40
C HIS A 44 -3.66 -6.37 -32.23
N ALA A 45 -4.34 -5.39 -31.65
CA ALA A 45 -5.44 -4.69 -32.27
C ALA A 45 -4.92 -3.52 -33.11
N ASP A 46 -5.31 -3.47 -34.38
CA ASP A 46 -5.06 -2.31 -35.22
C ASP A 46 -6.14 -1.26 -34.95
N VAL A 47 -5.78 -0.27 -34.13
CA VAL A 47 -6.66 0.79 -33.66
C VAL A 47 -6.13 2.11 -34.22
N GLY A 48 -6.98 2.83 -34.95
CA GLY A 48 -6.69 4.19 -35.41
C GLY A 48 -6.57 5.18 -34.25
N ASP A 49 -5.83 6.26 -34.44
CA ASP A 49 -5.41 7.17 -33.35
C ASP A 49 -6.58 7.84 -32.59
N ASP A 50 -7.75 8.00 -33.24
CA ASP A 50 -8.95 8.59 -32.63
C ASP A 50 -10.03 7.54 -32.29
N THR A 51 -9.75 6.25 -32.48
CA THR A 51 -10.75 5.19 -32.26
C THR A 51 -10.89 4.92 -30.77
N LEU A 52 -12.12 5.07 -30.26
CA LEU A 52 -12.49 4.59 -28.93
C LEU A 52 -12.60 3.06 -28.92
N TRP A 53 -12.08 2.44 -27.88
CA TRP A 53 -12.14 1.00 -27.69
C TRP A 53 -12.43 0.65 -26.24
N SER A 54 -13.03 -0.53 -26.07
CA SER A 54 -13.11 -1.21 -24.78
C SER A 54 -12.55 -2.62 -24.92
N VAL A 55 -11.64 -3.01 -24.04
CA VAL A 55 -11.09 -4.38 -24.00
C VAL A 55 -11.32 -4.99 -22.64
N THR A 56 -11.74 -6.25 -22.63
CA THR A 56 -11.79 -7.04 -21.41
C THR A 56 -10.47 -7.78 -21.25
N VAL A 57 -9.81 -7.58 -20.12
CA VAL A 57 -8.59 -8.27 -19.74
C VAL A 57 -8.92 -9.30 -18.69
N ASP A 58 -8.55 -10.54 -18.98
CA ASP A 58 -8.64 -11.64 -18.02
C ASP A 58 -7.37 -11.74 -17.19
N SER A 59 -7.54 -12.09 -15.92
CA SER A 59 -6.45 -12.44 -15.02
C SER A 59 -5.75 -13.71 -15.52
N GLU A 60 -4.41 -13.66 -15.70
CA GLU A 60 -3.60 -14.85 -16.06
C GLU A 60 -3.81 -15.99 -15.06
N ALA A 61 -3.98 -15.67 -13.77
CA ALA A 61 -4.23 -16.67 -12.73
C ALA A 61 -5.69 -17.18 -12.72
N GLY A 62 -6.60 -16.56 -13.47
CA GLY A 62 -8.05 -16.85 -13.42
C GLY A 62 -8.70 -16.48 -12.08
N TRP A 63 -8.01 -15.72 -11.24
CA TRP A 63 -8.45 -15.27 -9.92
C TRP A 63 -8.45 -13.76 -9.84
N TYR A 64 -9.44 -13.24 -9.11
CA TYR A 64 -9.60 -11.82 -8.81
C TYR A 64 -9.72 -11.64 -7.31
N VAL A 65 -9.01 -10.65 -6.79
CA VAL A 65 -8.91 -10.33 -5.37
C VAL A 65 -9.98 -9.31 -5.02
N VAL A 66 -10.79 -9.60 -4.00
CA VAL A 66 -11.82 -8.69 -3.50
C VAL A 66 -11.18 -7.49 -2.79
N LEU A 67 -11.44 -6.28 -3.30
CA LEU A 67 -10.97 -5.02 -2.75
C LEU A 67 -11.99 -4.34 -1.83
N SER A 68 -13.29 -4.56 -2.06
CA SER A 68 -14.35 -3.99 -1.21
C SER A 68 -14.14 -4.35 0.26
N GLN A 69 -14.43 -3.40 1.14
CA GLN A 69 -14.43 -3.63 2.58
C GLN A 69 -15.61 -4.54 2.97
N ASP A 70 -15.47 -5.25 4.09
CA ASP A 70 -16.47 -6.21 4.56
C ASP A 70 -17.87 -5.58 4.71
N CYS A 71 -17.95 -4.30 5.12
CA CYS A 71 -19.22 -3.58 5.26
C CYS A 71 -19.92 -3.34 3.91
N ASP A 72 -19.16 -3.08 2.84
CA ASP A 72 -19.74 -2.84 1.50
C ASP A 72 -20.09 -4.17 0.82
N ILE A 73 -19.32 -5.23 1.09
CA ILE A 73 -19.63 -6.59 0.62
C ILE A 73 -21.01 -7.04 1.10
N VAL A 74 -21.32 -6.88 2.39
CA VAL A 74 -22.59 -7.36 2.97
C VAL A 74 -23.76 -6.39 2.83
N ARG A 75 -23.51 -5.17 2.32
CA ARG A 75 -24.56 -4.19 2.06
C ARG A 75 -25.55 -4.73 1.03
N ASP A 76 -26.80 -4.30 1.16
CA ASP A 76 -27.89 -4.73 0.28
C ASP A 76 -27.49 -4.56 -1.20
N PRO A 77 -27.61 -5.60 -2.05
CA PRO A 77 -27.33 -5.49 -3.48
C PRO A 77 -28.13 -4.42 -4.22
N ASP A 78 -29.28 -3.98 -3.71
CA ASP A 78 -30.05 -2.89 -4.31
C ASP A 78 -29.42 -1.51 -4.02
N GLU A 79 -28.62 -1.39 -2.94
CA GLU A 79 -27.89 -0.16 -2.57
C GLU A 79 -26.45 -0.17 -3.07
N GLU A 80 -25.78 -1.32 -2.97
CA GLU A 80 -24.40 -1.55 -3.39
C GLU A 80 -24.38 -2.83 -4.25
N PRO A 81 -24.66 -2.74 -5.56
CA PRO A 81 -24.85 -3.91 -6.41
C PRO A 81 -23.56 -4.67 -6.70
N CYS A 82 -22.42 -4.02 -6.52
CA CYS A 82 -21.14 -4.56 -6.95
C CYS A 82 -20.19 -4.79 -5.78
N ILE A 83 -19.22 -5.66 -6.01
CA ILE A 83 -17.96 -5.69 -5.27
C ILE A 83 -16.84 -5.24 -6.19
N VAL A 84 -15.86 -4.55 -5.63
CA VAL A 84 -14.68 -4.09 -6.35
C VAL A 84 -13.62 -5.18 -6.28
N VAL A 85 -12.99 -5.50 -7.41
CA VAL A 85 -11.96 -6.52 -7.52
C VAL A 85 -10.77 -6.05 -8.34
N CYS A 86 -9.64 -6.73 -8.18
CA CYS A 86 -8.48 -6.57 -9.06
C CYS A 86 -7.89 -7.94 -9.44
N PRO A 87 -7.13 -8.06 -10.54
CA PRO A 87 -6.60 -9.34 -10.97
C PRO A 87 -5.47 -9.83 -10.04
N LEU A 88 -5.41 -11.14 -9.86
CA LEU A 88 -4.23 -11.83 -9.35
C LEU A 88 -3.27 -12.11 -10.52
N VAL A 89 -2.10 -11.51 -10.47
CA VAL A 89 -1.05 -11.67 -11.51
C VAL A 89 0.10 -12.51 -10.98
N TYR A 90 0.98 -12.94 -11.89
CA TYR A 90 2.23 -13.59 -11.53
C TYR A 90 3.42 -12.63 -11.64
N VAL A 91 4.30 -12.70 -10.65
CA VAL A 91 5.59 -11.99 -10.62
C VAL A 91 6.73 -12.97 -10.39
N SER A 92 7.96 -12.55 -10.63
CA SER A 92 9.13 -13.39 -10.33
C SER A 92 9.28 -13.68 -8.83
N ALA A 93 9.95 -14.77 -8.49
CA ALA A 93 10.26 -15.14 -7.10
C ALA A 93 11.01 -14.03 -6.35
N SER A 94 11.97 -13.37 -7.01
CA SER A 94 12.72 -12.25 -6.43
C SER A 94 11.81 -11.06 -6.13
N ARG A 95 10.91 -10.69 -7.06
CA ARG A 95 9.94 -9.60 -6.86
C ARG A 95 8.96 -9.94 -5.75
N TRP A 96 8.43 -11.16 -5.72
CA TRP A 96 7.51 -11.57 -4.65
C TRP A 96 8.18 -11.52 -3.28
N GLN A 97 9.44 -11.98 -3.18
CA GLN A 97 10.19 -11.91 -1.93
C GLN A 97 10.41 -10.46 -1.50
N GLN A 98 10.71 -9.54 -2.41
CA GLN A 98 10.81 -8.11 -2.12
C GLN A 98 9.49 -7.56 -1.56
N LEU A 99 8.37 -7.79 -2.26
CA LEU A 99 7.03 -7.38 -1.82
C LEU A 99 6.69 -7.92 -0.42
N ARG A 100 7.14 -9.15 -0.13
CA ARG A 100 6.96 -9.78 1.18
C ARG A 100 7.88 -9.18 2.26
N SER A 101 9.14 -8.90 1.93
CA SER A 101 10.21 -8.55 2.88
C SER A 101 10.32 -7.07 3.26
N GLY A 102 9.61 -6.15 2.60
CA GLY A 102 9.38 -4.82 3.18
C GLY A 102 9.73 -3.56 2.37
N PRO A 103 9.69 -3.58 1.02
CA PRO A 103 9.17 -2.41 0.32
C PRO A 103 7.66 -2.53 0.07
N TYR A 104 6.91 -1.49 0.44
CA TYR A 104 5.53 -1.30 -0.01
C TYR A 104 5.56 -1.11 -1.52
N SER A 105 4.78 -1.89 -2.27
CA SER A 105 4.49 -1.54 -3.66
C SER A 105 3.12 -0.90 -3.72
N PRO A 106 2.98 0.26 -4.35
CA PRO A 106 1.70 0.90 -4.57
C PRO A 106 0.75 0.13 -5.49
N ARG A 107 1.32 -0.81 -6.26
CA ARG A 107 0.66 -1.49 -7.38
C ARG A 107 0.45 -2.96 -7.08
N HIS A 108 1.36 -3.60 -6.34
CA HIS A 108 1.33 -5.04 -6.10
C HIS A 108 1.30 -5.42 -4.62
N PHE A 109 0.53 -6.46 -4.28
CA PHE A 109 0.52 -7.07 -2.95
C PHE A 109 0.84 -8.57 -3.04
N PRO A 110 1.80 -9.09 -2.26
CA PRO A 110 2.17 -10.50 -2.35
C PRO A 110 1.11 -11.39 -1.70
N PHE A 111 0.57 -12.35 -2.46
CA PHE A 111 -0.35 -13.36 -1.93
C PHE A 111 0.42 -14.60 -1.46
N PRO A 112 -0.03 -15.27 -0.39
CA PRO A 112 0.56 -16.54 0.03
C PRO A 112 0.23 -17.65 -0.98
N ASP A 113 1.12 -18.64 -1.10
CA ASP A 113 0.95 -19.79 -2.00
C ASP A 113 0.48 -21.07 -1.26
N ASP A 114 -0.08 -20.93 -0.06
CA ASP A 114 -0.54 -22.08 0.75
C ASP A 114 -1.80 -22.77 0.18
N LYS A 115 -2.33 -22.27 -0.94
CA LYS A 115 -3.54 -22.77 -1.62
C LYS A 115 -3.30 -23.20 -3.07
N GLY A 116 -2.04 -23.40 -3.48
CA GLY A 116 -1.70 -23.83 -4.84
C GLY A 116 -2.07 -22.80 -5.89
N LEU A 117 -1.80 -21.52 -5.59
CA LEU A 117 -2.04 -20.42 -6.54
C LEU A 117 -0.93 -20.35 -7.59
N ARG A 118 0.23 -20.94 -7.30
CA ARG A 118 1.36 -21.01 -8.21
C ARG A 118 1.19 -22.11 -9.26
N PRO A 119 1.38 -21.78 -10.55
CA PRO A 119 1.41 -22.78 -11.61
C PRO A 119 2.76 -23.50 -11.69
N ASP A 120 3.84 -22.87 -11.21
CA ASP A 120 5.22 -23.38 -11.23
C ASP A 120 6.12 -22.67 -10.20
N ASP A 121 7.41 -23.01 -10.22
CA ASP A 121 8.34 -22.48 -9.23
C ASP A 121 8.76 -21.02 -9.41
N VAL A 122 8.57 -20.47 -10.61
CA VAL A 122 9.10 -19.14 -10.99
C VAL A 122 8.04 -18.05 -10.98
N ARG A 123 6.76 -18.41 -11.11
CA ARG A 123 5.62 -17.49 -11.08
C ARG A 123 4.96 -17.46 -9.71
N TRP A 124 4.96 -16.30 -9.08
CA TRP A 124 4.47 -16.08 -7.73
C TRP A 124 3.28 -15.12 -7.70
N PRO A 125 2.20 -15.41 -6.92
CA PRO A 125 0.95 -14.66 -7.00
C PRO A 125 1.05 -13.31 -6.30
N ALA A 126 0.55 -12.27 -6.97
CA ALA A 126 0.39 -10.94 -6.40
C ALA A 126 -0.92 -10.30 -6.86
N ALA A 127 -1.63 -9.61 -5.97
CA ALA A 127 -2.74 -8.74 -6.39
C ALA A 127 -2.18 -7.53 -7.12
N SER A 128 -2.81 -7.09 -8.21
CA SER A 128 -2.40 -5.90 -8.97
C SER A 128 -3.49 -4.82 -8.98
N LEU A 129 -3.23 -3.63 -8.45
CA LEU A 129 -4.13 -2.47 -8.50
C LEU A 129 -3.98 -1.63 -9.77
N LEU A 130 -3.24 -2.12 -10.78
CA LEU A 130 -3.15 -1.44 -12.07
C LEU A 130 -4.52 -1.40 -12.76
N TYR A 131 -5.31 -2.44 -12.55
CA TYR A 131 -6.60 -2.64 -13.18
C TYR A 131 -7.61 -3.05 -12.13
N ILE A 132 -8.68 -2.27 -11.98
CA ILE A 132 -9.73 -2.49 -10.98
C ILE A 132 -11.06 -2.51 -11.72
N SER A 133 -11.94 -3.42 -11.31
CA SER A 133 -13.25 -3.61 -11.92
C SER A 133 -14.31 -3.85 -10.87
N SER A 134 -15.56 -3.67 -11.26
CA SER A 134 -16.73 -3.97 -10.45
C SER A 134 -17.36 -5.28 -10.93
N VAL A 135 -17.69 -6.16 -9.98
CA VAL A 135 -18.39 -7.42 -10.24
C VAL A 135 -19.74 -7.36 -9.55
N ASP A 136 -20.81 -7.55 -10.31
CA ASP A 136 -22.17 -7.64 -9.77
C ASP A 136 -22.26 -8.80 -8.75
N LYS A 137 -22.81 -8.52 -7.57
CA LYS A 137 -22.92 -9.48 -6.46
C LYS A 137 -23.71 -10.72 -6.86
N THR A 138 -24.73 -10.59 -7.72
CA THR A 138 -25.54 -11.73 -8.17
C THR A 138 -24.73 -12.73 -9.00
N ALA A 139 -23.64 -12.30 -9.63
CA ALA A 139 -22.78 -13.19 -10.40
C ALA A 139 -22.11 -14.26 -9.50
N LEU A 140 -21.97 -14.00 -8.20
CA LEU A 140 -21.49 -14.97 -7.21
C LEU A 140 -22.42 -16.19 -7.03
N LEU A 141 -23.68 -16.09 -7.48
CA LEU A 141 -24.63 -17.21 -7.45
C LEU A 141 -24.37 -18.24 -8.55
N HIS A 142 -23.60 -17.88 -9.58
CA HIS A 142 -23.35 -18.75 -10.71
C HIS A 142 -22.49 -19.96 -10.29
N GLY A 143 -22.91 -21.17 -10.69
CA GLY A 143 -22.34 -22.43 -10.20
C GLY A 143 -20.88 -22.67 -10.54
N SER A 144 -20.32 -21.96 -11.53
CA SER A 144 -18.90 -22.04 -11.88
C SER A 144 -17.99 -21.12 -11.07
N VAL A 145 -18.56 -20.22 -10.25
CA VAL A 145 -17.76 -19.25 -9.48
C VAL A 145 -17.18 -19.94 -8.25
N ARG A 146 -15.85 -20.04 -8.25
CA ARG A 146 -15.07 -20.56 -7.12
C ARG A 146 -14.60 -19.42 -6.25
N ARG A 147 -14.37 -19.72 -4.97
CA ARG A 147 -13.90 -18.75 -3.97
C ARG A 147 -12.79 -19.37 -3.13
N LEU A 148 -11.80 -18.56 -2.75
CA LEU A 148 -10.72 -18.94 -1.84
C LEU A 148 -10.48 -17.82 -0.83
N SER A 149 -10.09 -18.19 0.39
CA SER A 149 -9.71 -17.23 1.45
C SER A 149 -8.26 -17.45 1.85
N PRO A 150 -7.29 -17.00 1.04
CA PRO A 150 -5.88 -17.28 1.27
C PRO A 150 -5.26 -16.42 2.38
N LEU A 151 -5.86 -15.26 2.70
CA LEU A 151 -5.31 -14.36 3.71
C LEU A 151 -5.83 -14.67 5.12
N THR A 152 -4.89 -14.85 6.05
CA THR A 152 -5.15 -14.87 7.50
C THR A 152 -5.53 -13.47 8.04
N GLY A 153 -6.01 -13.39 9.28
CA GLY A 153 -6.39 -12.11 9.92
C GLY A 153 -5.32 -11.00 9.83
N PRO A 154 -4.07 -11.25 10.26
CA PRO A 154 -3.00 -10.26 10.16
C PRO A 154 -2.66 -9.87 8.71
N GLN A 155 -2.65 -10.84 7.79
CA GLN A 155 -2.41 -10.58 6.36
C GLN A 155 -3.53 -9.75 5.74
N ARG A 156 -4.78 -10.02 6.12
CA ARG A 156 -5.96 -9.27 5.68
C ARG A 156 -5.92 -7.83 6.18
N ALA A 157 -5.58 -7.61 7.44
CA ALA A 157 -5.41 -6.26 7.98
C ALA A 157 -4.31 -5.49 7.23
N ARG A 158 -3.19 -6.16 6.89
CA ARG A 158 -2.12 -5.57 6.06
C ARG A 158 -2.63 -5.27 4.63
N PHE A 159 -3.42 -6.17 4.05
CA PHE A 159 -4.03 -5.99 2.73
C PHE A 159 -4.97 -4.78 2.71
N GLY A 160 -5.88 -4.66 3.68
CA GLY A 160 -6.79 -3.51 3.78
C GLY A 160 -6.07 -2.18 3.90
N ARG A 161 -5.00 -2.10 4.70
CA ARG A 161 -4.13 -0.91 4.75
C ARG A 161 -3.46 -0.64 3.41
N TRP A 162 -3.03 -1.68 2.69
CA TRP A 162 -2.42 -1.53 1.38
C TRP A 162 -3.41 -0.98 0.33
N VAL A 163 -4.64 -1.49 0.29
CA VAL A 163 -5.71 -0.98 -0.58
C VAL A 163 -6.03 0.48 -0.24
N ALA A 164 -6.24 0.80 1.04
CA ALA A 164 -6.55 2.16 1.49
C ALA A 164 -5.47 3.16 1.05
N ARG A 165 -4.19 2.79 1.13
CA ARG A 165 -3.06 3.62 0.68
C ARG A 165 -3.01 3.89 -0.82
N ARG A 166 -3.66 3.08 -1.67
CA ARG A 166 -3.73 3.38 -3.11
C ARG A 166 -4.53 4.65 -3.40
N PHE A 167 -5.61 4.85 -2.66
CA PHE A 167 -6.58 5.92 -2.87
C PHE A 167 -6.48 7.04 -1.83
N GLY A 168 -5.91 6.76 -0.66
CA GLY A 168 -5.61 7.74 0.39
C GLY A 168 -4.20 8.32 0.31
N ARG A 169 -3.50 8.14 -0.82
CA ARG A 169 -2.20 8.76 -1.04
C ARG A 169 -2.38 10.26 -1.17
N SER A 170 -1.64 11.02 -0.38
CA SER A 170 -1.48 12.42 -0.67
C SER A 170 -0.68 12.55 -1.95
N ALA A 171 -1.18 13.38 -2.88
CA ALA A 171 -0.45 13.74 -4.08
C ALA A 171 0.75 14.59 -3.67
N HIS A 172 1.86 13.95 -3.32
CA HIS A 172 3.14 14.62 -3.36
C HIS A 172 3.47 14.83 -4.84
N ASP A 173 4.04 15.99 -5.17
CA ASP A 173 4.61 16.21 -6.50
C ASP A 173 5.61 15.08 -6.79
N ASP A 174 5.56 14.47 -7.99
CA ASP A 174 6.47 13.39 -8.39
C ASP A 174 7.94 13.79 -8.17
N LEU A 175 8.25 15.09 -8.28
CA LEU A 175 9.57 15.63 -7.98
C LEU A 175 9.94 15.50 -6.50
N VAL A 176 9.02 15.71 -5.57
CA VAL A 176 9.27 15.52 -4.13
C VAL A 176 9.50 14.04 -3.81
N GLU A 177 8.69 13.15 -4.40
CA GLU A 177 8.83 11.70 -4.25
C GLU A 177 10.23 11.25 -4.69
N ARG A 178 10.63 11.64 -5.91
CA ARG A 178 11.91 11.29 -6.54
C ARG A 178 13.11 11.94 -5.86
N ASP A 179 13.07 13.26 -5.66
CA ASP A 179 14.24 14.05 -5.28
C ASP A 179 14.48 14.07 -3.76
N VAL A 180 13.44 13.84 -2.97
CA VAL A 180 13.51 13.97 -1.50
C VAL A 180 13.19 12.64 -0.82
N LEU A 181 11.99 12.09 -1.05
CA LEU A 181 11.50 10.97 -0.27
C LEU A 181 12.27 9.68 -0.58
N ALA A 182 12.60 9.39 -1.83
CA ALA A 182 13.38 8.19 -2.18
C ALA A 182 14.74 8.14 -1.44
N ALA A 183 15.51 9.23 -1.51
CA ALA A 183 16.82 9.34 -0.87
C ALA A 183 16.71 9.32 0.67
N ALA A 184 15.72 10.02 1.23
CA ALA A 184 15.48 10.02 2.67
C ALA A 184 15.05 8.64 3.17
N GLY A 185 14.16 7.97 2.45
CA GLY A 185 13.69 6.63 2.75
C GLY A 185 14.82 5.61 2.77
N ALA A 186 15.70 5.62 1.77
CA ALA A 186 16.87 4.75 1.70
C ALA A 186 17.78 4.94 2.93
N ARG A 187 18.00 6.19 3.33
CA ARG A 187 18.84 6.49 4.49
C ARG A 187 18.20 6.08 5.82
N ILE A 188 16.92 6.39 6.02
CA ILE A 188 16.18 6.01 7.23
C ILE A 188 16.18 4.48 7.37
N ARG A 189 15.94 3.73 6.28
CA ARG A 189 16.04 2.26 6.31
C ARG A 189 17.43 1.76 6.68
N SER A 190 18.48 2.39 6.14
CA SER A 190 19.86 2.05 6.50
C SER A 190 20.12 2.24 7.99
N LEU A 191 19.68 3.37 8.57
CA LEU A 191 19.81 3.67 9.99
C LEU A 191 19.04 2.67 10.87
N SER A 192 17.81 2.33 10.48
CA SER A 192 16.99 1.32 11.16
C SER A 192 17.66 -0.06 11.16
N LYS A 193 18.20 -0.49 10.02
CA LYS A 193 18.95 -1.76 9.93
C LYS A 193 20.23 -1.75 10.76
N SER A 194 20.93 -0.62 10.82
CA SER A 194 22.13 -0.45 11.63
C SER A 194 21.83 -0.49 13.13
N PHE A 195 20.68 0.02 13.57
CA PHE A 195 20.26 -0.03 14.98
C PHE A 195 20.26 -1.47 15.53
N GLY A 196 19.66 -2.41 14.81
CA GLY A 196 19.57 -3.81 15.24
C GLY A 196 20.90 -4.59 15.24
N LYS A 197 21.97 -4.00 14.69
CA LYS A 197 23.32 -4.62 14.62
C LYS A 197 24.37 -3.90 15.46
N ALA A 198 24.04 -2.73 16.00
CA ALA A 198 25.03 -1.88 16.66
C ALA A 198 25.17 -2.23 18.14
N ASP A 199 26.40 -2.46 18.60
CA ASP A 199 26.70 -2.65 20.02
C ASP A 199 26.42 -1.36 20.83
N SER A 200 26.60 -0.20 20.20
CA SER A 200 26.31 1.11 20.80
C SER A 200 25.57 2.02 19.81
N PRO A 201 24.23 1.94 19.74
CA PRO A 201 23.45 2.71 18.78
C PRO A 201 23.46 4.22 19.08
N THR A 202 23.72 5.00 18.02
CA THR A 202 23.66 6.48 18.06
C THR A 202 22.24 6.99 18.30
N ASP A 203 22.09 8.24 18.76
CA ASP A 203 20.78 8.85 19.00
C ASP A 203 19.91 8.92 17.72
N VAL A 204 20.51 9.18 16.56
CA VAL A 204 19.78 9.16 15.28
C VAL A 204 19.26 7.77 14.91
N MET A 205 20.04 6.72 15.17
CA MET A 205 19.59 5.34 14.97
C MET A 205 18.44 4.98 15.92
N ARG A 206 18.52 5.43 17.17
CA ARG A 206 17.45 5.25 18.17
C ARG A 206 16.16 5.96 17.76
N LEU A 207 16.25 7.21 17.30
CA LEU A 207 15.09 7.96 16.83
C LEU A 207 14.39 7.23 15.69
N VAL A 208 15.15 6.83 14.68
CA VAL A 208 14.61 6.09 13.53
C VAL A 208 14.01 4.75 13.93
N ALA A 209 14.65 4.01 14.84
CA ALA A 209 14.14 2.71 15.32
C ALA A 209 12.91 2.85 16.22
N ALA A 210 12.80 3.94 16.98
CA ALA A 210 11.63 4.27 17.79
C ALA A 210 10.45 4.80 16.96
N THR A 211 10.66 5.13 15.68
CA THR A 211 9.61 5.70 14.85
C THR A 211 8.67 4.59 14.38
N GLU A 212 7.44 4.61 14.90
CA GLU A 212 6.38 3.68 14.50
C GLU A 212 5.85 4.02 13.11
N GLU A 213 5.62 5.31 12.86
CA GLU A 213 5.09 5.81 11.61
C GLU A 213 5.80 7.10 11.19
N TRP A 214 6.04 7.24 9.89
CA TRP A 214 6.51 8.48 9.30
C TRP A 214 5.34 9.18 8.62
N TYR A 215 5.26 10.49 8.82
CA TYR A 215 4.36 11.35 8.06
C TYR A 215 5.17 12.39 7.29
N VAL A 216 4.66 12.80 6.13
CA VAL A 216 5.22 13.85 5.30
C VAL A 216 4.21 14.97 5.17
N GLU A 217 4.67 16.19 5.34
CA GLU A 217 4.00 17.40 4.88
C GLU A 217 4.87 18.00 3.78
N ALA A 218 4.35 18.10 2.57
CA ALA A 218 5.06 18.66 1.42
C ALA A 218 4.26 19.82 0.83
N THR A 219 4.86 21.00 0.75
CA THR A 219 4.29 22.18 0.09
C THR A 219 5.33 22.75 -0.86
N ASP A 220 5.19 22.41 -2.15
CA ASP A 220 6.16 22.74 -3.19
C ASP A 220 7.57 22.23 -2.79
N ARG A 221 8.55 23.13 -2.56
CA ARG A 221 9.91 22.76 -2.18
C ARG A 221 10.14 22.62 -0.68
N ASN A 222 9.13 22.80 0.15
CA ASN A 222 9.24 22.63 1.61
C ASN A 222 8.72 21.25 2.01
N VAL A 223 9.62 20.39 2.50
CA VAL A 223 9.30 19.04 2.94
C VAL A 223 9.57 18.90 4.44
N LYS A 224 8.59 18.40 5.18
CA LYS A 224 8.71 18.11 6.61
C LYS A 224 8.44 16.63 6.83
N LEU A 225 9.36 15.98 7.53
CA LEU A 225 9.22 14.59 7.95
C LEU A 225 8.86 14.57 9.43
N HIS A 226 7.78 13.89 9.78
CA HIS A 226 7.32 13.73 11.15
C HIS A 226 7.53 12.28 11.58
N ALA A 227 8.47 12.07 12.49
CA ALA A 227 8.68 10.81 13.18
C ALA A 227 7.67 10.68 14.33
N VAL A 228 6.69 9.81 14.18
CA VAL A 228 5.73 9.52 15.24
C VAL A 228 6.32 8.48 16.20
N LEU A 229 6.42 8.87 17.46
CA LEU A 229 6.92 8.06 18.56
C LEU A 229 5.77 7.70 19.50
N THR A 230 5.84 6.51 20.07
CA THR A 230 5.00 6.09 21.20
C THR A 230 5.88 5.94 22.44
N GLU A 231 5.29 6.00 23.63
CA GLU A 231 6.04 5.73 24.86
C GLU A 231 6.77 4.36 24.79
N SER A 232 6.07 3.33 24.30
CA SER A 232 6.60 1.97 24.21
C SER A 232 7.82 1.88 23.28
N SER A 233 7.71 2.42 22.07
CA SER A 233 8.79 2.40 21.07
C SER A 233 9.99 3.25 21.49
N ALA A 234 9.72 4.42 22.07
CA ALA A 234 10.76 5.30 22.60
C ALA A 234 11.49 4.67 23.79
N ASN A 235 10.77 3.99 24.69
CA ASN A 235 11.36 3.24 25.78
C ASN A 235 12.24 2.10 25.28
N ALA A 236 11.77 1.32 24.30
CA ALA A 236 12.55 0.25 23.68
C ALA A 236 13.85 0.76 23.03
N ALA A 237 13.83 1.96 22.45
CA ALA A 237 15.00 2.60 21.86
C ALA A 237 15.85 3.40 22.85
N GLY A 238 15.45 3.51 24.12
CA GLY A 238 16.15 4.28 25.15
C GLY A 238 16.07 5.80 24.96
N LEU A 239 14.95 6.29 24.40
CA LEU A 239 14.58 7.70 24.26
C LEU A 239 13.52 8.16 25.28
N TRP A 240 13.07 7.27 26.15
CA TRP A 240 12.15 7.54 27.25
C TRP A 240 12.85 7.34 28.61
N ASP A 241 12.68 8.30 29.53
CA ASP A 241 13.09 8.17 30.91
C ASP A 241 11.96 7.53 31.72
N SER A 242 11.99 6.21 31.88
CA SER A 242 10.97 5.46 32.60
C SER A 242 10.86 5.82 34.08
N LYS A 243 11.90 6.41 34.68
CA LYS A 243 11.86 6.87 36.08
C LYS A 243 11.11 8.18 36.23
N LYS A 244 11.21 9.05 35.23
CA LYS A 244 10.55 10.36 35.22
C LYS A 244 9.21 10.36 34.47
N GLY A 245 8.95 9.33 33.66
CA GLY A 245 7.79 9.30 32.76
C GLY A 245 7.86 10.42 31.73
N THR A 246 9.06 10.72 31.20
CA THR A 246 9.28 11.85 30.29
C THR A 246 10.20 11.48 29.13
N TRP A 247 10.07 12.20 28.03
CA TRP A 247 10.93 12.07 26.86
C TRP A 247 12.35 12.57 27.14
N HIS A 248 13.37 11.91 26.58
CA HIS A 248 14.74 12.45 26.55
C HIS A 248 14.88 13.55 25.49
N GLU A 249 14.25 14.70 25.72
CA GLU A 249 14.12 15.80 24.76
C GLU A 249 15.46 16.24 24.14
N GLN A 250 16.52 16.34 24.95
CA GLN A 250 17.84 16.73 24.44
C GLN A 250 18.39 15.73 23.42
N ARG A 251 18.24 14.42 23.67
CA ARG A 251 18.70 13.36 22.76
C ARG A 251 17.84 13.31 21.51
N ILE A 252 16.53 13.48 21.65
CA ILE A 252 15.59 13.55 20.53
C ILE A 252 15.90 14.75 19.64
N ASN A 253 16.07 15.95 20.21
CA ASN A 253 16.41 17.16 19.45
C ASN A 253 17.78 17.05 18.77
N HIS A 254 18.75 16.43 19.43
CA HIS A 254 20.04 16.14 18.83
C HIS A 254 19.91 15.16 17.65
N ALA A 255 19.17 14.07 17.82
CA ALA A 255 18.89 13.09 16.77
C ALA A 255 18.15 13.70 15.57
N ILE A 256 17.14 14.54 15.83
CA ILE A 256 16.40 15.27 14.79
C ILE A 256 17.35 16.13 13.97
N LYS A 257 18.21 16.92 14.64
CA LYS A 257 19.17 17.79 13.96
C LYS A 257 20.15 16.97 13.12
N GLN A 258 20.70 15.90 13.69
CA GLN A 258 21.61 14.99 12.97
C GLN A 258 20.94 14.36 11.75
N LEU A 259 19.70 13.86 11.91
CA LEU A 259 18.96 13.26 10.81
C LEU A 259 18.67 14.28 9.72
N ARG A 260 18.18 15.47 10.08
CA ARG A 260 17.93 16.57 9.14
C ARG A 260 19.19 16.92 8.36
N ASP A 261 20.32 17.14 9.05
CA ASP A 261 21.58 17.54 8.42
C ASP A 261 22.12 16.43 7.51
N ASP A 262 21.92 15.17 7.87
CA ASP A 262 22.30 14.02 7.06
C ASP A 262 21.40 13.89 5.81
N LEU A 263 20.08 14.06 5.96
CA LEU A 263 19.14 14.01 4.85
C LEU A 263 19.29 15.21 3.91
N ALA A 264 19.52 16.41 4.43
CA ALA A 264 19.71 17.62 3.64
C ALA A 264 20.92 17.51 2.68
N LYS A 265 22.00 16.83 3.11
CA LYS A 265 23.18 16.56 2.26
C LYS A 265 22.89 15.62 1.08
N ARG A 266 21.76 14.92 1.09
CA ARG A 266 21.35 13.97 0.03
C ARG A 266 20.37 14.57 -0.96
N LEU A 267 19.92 15.81 -0.72
CA LEU A 267 19.07 16.53 -1.66
C LEU A 267 19.87 16.91 -2.91
N PRO A 268 19.26 16.94 -4.10
CA PRO A 268 19.95 17.36 -5.31
C PRO A 268 20.45 18.80 -5.17
N ALA A 269 21.70 19.05 -5.58
CA ALA A 269 22.31 20.38 -5.49
C ALA A 269 21.52 21.40 -6.32
N GLY A 270 21.26 22.58 -5.75
CA GLY A 270 20.52 23.65 -6.44
C GLY A 270 19.01 23.39 -6.63
N SER A 271 18.47 22.30 -6.07
CA SER A 271 17.04 21.97 -6.18
C SER A 271 16.13 22.95 -5.43
N GLY A 272 16.65 23.73 -4.48
CA GLY A 272 15.86 24.64 -3.65
C GLY A 272 14.96 23.94 -2.63
N TYR A 273 15.09 22.63 -2.45
CA TYR A 273 14.38 21.90 -1.40
C TYR A 273 14.84 22.30 -0.01
N ALA A 274 13.88 22.56 0.87
CA ALA A 274 14.08 22.71 2.31
C ALA A 274 13.49 21.49 3.01
N LEU A 275 14.34 20.71 3.67
CA LEU A 275 13.93 19.52 4.42
C LEU A 275 14.03 19.77 5.92
N ASN A 276 12.93 19.52 6.63
CA ASN A 276 12.89 19.52 8.09
C ASN A 276 12.47 18.16 8.63
N VAL A 277 12.90 17.85 9.85
CA VAL A 277 12.53 16.65 10.58
C VAL A 277 11.97 17.07 11.93
N TYR A 278 10.90 16.42 12.37
CA TYR A 278 10.25 16.60 13.65
C TYR A 278 10.03 15.24 14.30
N ALA A 279 10.01 15.20 15.63
CA ALA A 279 9.50 14.05 16.37
C ALA A 279 8.28 14.48 17.19
N THR A 280 7.25 13.64 17.22
CA THR A 280 6.00 13.92 17.94
C THR A 280 5.36 12.64 18.46
N SER A 281 4.37 12.73 19.35
CA SER A 281 3.35 11.70 19.54
C SER A 281 2.05 12.12 18.84
N LEU A 282 1.21 11.17 18.41
CA LEU A 282 -0.12 11.48 17.90
C LEU A 282 -1.04 12.06 18.99
N ASP A 283 -0.78 11.76 20.26
CA ASP A 283 -1.59 12.24 21.39
C ASP A 283 -1.60 13.77 21.53
N VAL A 284 -0.59 14.44 20.97
CA VAL A 284 -0.41 15.89 21.06
C VAL A 284 -0.64 16.62 19.73
N VAL A 285 -0.93 15.89 18.64
CA VAL A 285 -1.16 16.49 17.33
C VAL A 285 -2.64 16.90 17.21
N PRO A 286 -2.95 18.18 17.00
CA PRO A 286 -4.33 18.60 16.78
C PRO A 286 -4.92 17.92 15.55
N ALA A 287 -6.19 17.51 15.63
CA ALA A 287 -6.89 16.87 14.51
C ALA A 287 -6.88 17.72 13.23
N SER A 288 -6.93 19.05 13.36
CA SER A 288 -6.83 19.99 12.24
C SER A 288 -5.47 19.90 11.52
N GLN A 289 -4.39 19.68 12.25
CA GLN A 289 -3.05 19.52 11.69
C GLN A 289 -2.88 18.13 11.06
N TYR A 290 -3.41 17.09 11.72
CA TYR A 290 -3.37 15.72 11.22
C TYR A 290 -4.13 15.56 9.89
N VAL A 291 -5.37 16.06 9.81
CA VAL A 291 -6.24 15.87 8.65
C VAL A 291 -5.85 16.75 7.45
N ALA A 292 -5.33 17.96 7.69
CA ALA A 292 -5.12 18.94 6.63
C ALA A 292 -3.74 18.86 5.95
N ALA A 293 -2.71 18.37 6.65
CA ALA A 293 -1.32 18.55 6.22
C ALA A 293 -0.46 17.30 6.25
N TRP A 294 -0.84 16.27 7.02
CA TRP A 294 0.03 15.12 7.27
C TRP A 294 -0.40 13.90 6.47
N SER A 295 0.53 13.44 5.65
CA SER A 295 0.37 12.28 4.79
C SER A 295 1.17 11.13 5.37
N VAL A 296 0.57 9.96 5.59
CA VAL A 296 1.34 8.79 6.02
C VAL A 296 2.38 8.48 4.94
N TRP A 297 3.66 8.64 5.28
CA TRP A 297 4.76 8.31 4.41
C TRP A 297 5.26 6.92 4.73
N THR A 298 5.00 6.00 3.82
CA THR A 298 5.58 4.67 3.91
C THR A 298 6.97 4.73 3.28
N LEU A 299 8.01 4.38 4.03
CA LEU A 299 9.39 4.37 3.52
C LEU A 299 9.53 3.34 2.37
N GLU A 300 9.23 3.76 1.14
CA GLU A 300 9.27 2.92 -0.06
C GLU A 300 10.71 2.51 -0.36
N GLY A 301 10.97 1.21 -0.60
CA GLY A 301 12.22 0.80 -1.26
C GLY A 301 12.27 1.35 -2.68
N GLU A 302 13.46 1.39 -3.30
CA GLU A 302 13.54 1.64 -4.75
C GLU A 302 12.52 0.73 -5.45
N ASP A 303 11.62 1.31 -6.26
CA ASP A 303 10.92 0.55 -7.29
C ASP A 303 11.93 0.43 -8.44
N PRO A 304 12.55 -0.72 -8.65
CA PRO A 304 13.60 -0.88 -9.66
C PRO A 304 13.07 -0.78 -11.10
N LEU A 305 11.82 -0.37 -11.29
CA LEU A 305 11.04 -0.39 -12.52
C LEU A 305 10.42 0.99 -12.83
N ALA A 306 11.01 2.08 -12.33
CA ALA A 306 10.73 3.40 -12.88
C ALA A 306 11.22 3.53 -14.34
N ASP A 307 12.11 2.62 -14.78
CA ASP A 307 12.74 2.60 -16.10
C ASP A 307 12.53 1.29 -16.89
N GLU A 308 11.51 0.47 -16.57
CA GLU A 308 11.06 -0.65 -17.44
C GLU A 308 9.69 -0.36 -18.09
#